data_AF-A0A2V9SIJ1-F1
#
_entry.id   AF-A0A2V9SIJ1-F1
#
_cell.length_a   1.000
_cell.length_b   1.000
_cell.length_c   1.000
_cell.angle_alpha   90.00
_cell.angle_beta   90.00
_cell.angle_gamma   90.00
#
_symmetry.space_group_name_H-M   'P 1'
#
loop_
_entity.id
_entity.type
_entity.pdbx_description
1 polymer ?
#
loop_
_entity_poly.entity_id
_entity_poly.type
_entity_poly.pdbx_seq_one_letter_code
_entity_poly.pdbx_strand_id
1 'polypeptide(L)'
;MSASIAVPPVATTAPLQFPEWQREYQEALFETNPARLPQRVMIAEFVLLKRLRAIAYNQDAIRERQKVEDALSKLRLLKNLSCKQEAA
;
A
#
# COMPACT_ATOMS: atom_id res chain seq x y z
N MET A 1 12.99 -42.55 -18.06
CA MET A 1 13.38 -41.19 -17.66
C MET A 1 12.29 -40.23 -18.08
N SER A 2 11.57 -39.62 -17.15
CA SER A 2 10.78 -38.39 -17.38
C SER A 2 10.45 -37.79 -16.01
N ALA A 3 11.16 -36.74 -15.62
CA ALA A 3 10.79 -35.92 -14.49
C ALA A 3 9.73 -34.91 -14.99
N SER A 4 8.49 -35.06 -14.53
CA SER A 4 7.48 -34.00 -14.64
C SER A 4 7.92 -32.86 -13.74
N ILE A 5 8.53 -31.83 -14.33
CA ILE A 5 8.77 -30.56 -13.67
C ILE A 5 7.39 -29.92 -13.50
N ALA A 6 6.84 -30.02 -12.30
CA ALA A 6 5.74 -29.19 -11.87
C ALA A 6 6.25 -27.74 -11.92
N VAL A 7 5.82 -27.00 -12.93
CA VAL A 7 5.97 -25.55 -12.98
C VAL A 7 5.36 -25.02 -11.68
N PRO A 8 6.14 -24.37 -10.79
CA PRO A 8 5.56 -23.77 -9.60
C PRO A 8 4.53 -22.75 -10.06
N PRO A 9 3.36 -22.64 -9.40
CA PRO A 9 2.42 -21.61 -9.74
C PRO A 9 3.14 -20.27 -9.63
N VAL A 10 3.25 -19.58 -10.78
CA VAL A 10 3.64 -18.18 -10.85
C VAL A 10 2.92 -17.47 -9.71
N ALA A 11 3.65 -16.70 -8.91
CA ALA A 11 3.07 -16.00 -7.77
C ALA A 11 1.88 -15.20 -8.27
N THR A 12 0.67 -15.75 -8.07
CA THR A 12 -0.56 -15.10 -8.46
C THR A 12 -0.66 -13.93 -7.51
N THR A 13 -0.21 -12.76 -7.95
CA THR A 13 -0.56 -11.49 -7.33
C THR A 13 -2.07 -11.49 -7.26
N ALA A 14 -2.61 -11.83 -6.09
CA ALA A 14 -4.04 -11.88 -5.88
C ALA A 14 -4.61 -10.52 -6.33
N PRO A 15 -5.72 -10.50 -7.06
CA PRO A 15 -6.29 -9.25 -7.54
C PRO A 15 -6.47 -8.30 -6.37
N LEU A 16 -6.01 -7.06 -6.53
CA LEU A 16 -6.12 -6.04 -5.49
C LEU A 16 -7.60 -5.92 -5.11
N GLN A 17 -7.89 -6.06 -3.83
CA GLN A 17 -9.26 -5.94 -3.33
C GLN A 17 -9.78 -4.50 -3.51
N PHE A 18 -8.88 -3.52 -3.48
CA PHE A 18 -9.20 -2.11 -3.63
C PHE A 18 -8.22 -1.41 -4.59
N PRO A 19 -8.33 -1.64 -5.91
CA PRO A 19 -7.33 -1.21 -6.88
C PRO A 19 -7.15 0.32 -6.93
N GLU A 20 -8.16 1.10 -6.52
CA GLU A 20 -8.17 2.56 -6.62
C GLU A 20 -7.14 3.25 -5.72
N TRP A 21 -6.74 2.61 -4.62
CA TRP A 21 -5.77 3.16 -3.67
C TRP A 21 -4.69 2.16 -3.25
N GLN A 22 -4.98 0.86 -3.31
CA GLN A 22 -4.07 -0.17 -2.80
C GLN A 22 -2.77 -0.24 -3.60
N ARG A 23 -2.79 0.10 -4.90
CA ARG A 23 -1.59 0.18 -5.74
C ARG A 23 -0.63 1.26 -5.22
N GLU A 24 -1.11 2.50 -5.11
CA GLU A 24 -0.30 3.63 -4.65
C GLU A 24 0.26 3.40 -3.25
N TYR A 25 -0.56 2.80 -2.38
CA TYR A 25 -0.12 2.38 -1.05
C TYR A 25 1.00 1.33 -1.10
N GLN A 26 0.88 0.30 -1.95
CA GLN A 26 1.93 -0.71 -2.11
C GLN A 26 3.21 -0.12 -2.71
N GLU A 27 3.10 0.77 -3.70
CA GLU A 27 4.25 1.46 -4.27
C GLU A 27 4.99 2.28 -3.22
N ALA A 28 4.28 2.93 -2.29
CA ALA A 28 4.91 3.63 -1.17
C ALA A 28 5.59 2.67 -0.17
N LEU A 29 5.00 1.52 0.14
CA LEU A 29 5.58 0.54 1.05
C LEU A 29 6.85 -0.13 0.51
N PHE A 30 6.90 -0.37 -0.80
CA PHE A 30 7.99 -1.09 -1.45
C PHE A 30 9.02 -0.15 -2.11
N GLU A 31 8.89 1.16 -1.92
CA GLU A 31 9.89 2.12 -2.40
C GLU A 31 11.17 1.98 -1.57
N THR A 32 12.24 1.54 -2.23
CA THR A 32 13.56 1.34 -1.62
C THR A 32 14.49 2.53 -1.83
N ASN A 33 14.15 3.46 -2.73
CA ASN A 33 14.93 4.66 -2.97
C ASN A 33 14.54 5.76 -1.96
N PRO A 34 15.43 6.14 -1.02
CA PRO A 34 15.12 7.15 0.00
C PRO A 34 14.73 8.50 -0.59
N ALA A 35 15.28 8.87 -1.75
CA ALA A 35 14.96 10.15 -2.40
C ALA A 35 13.55 10.18 -3.00
N ARG A 36 12.97 9.01 -3.34
CA ARG A 36 11.62 8.89 -3.92
C ARG A 36 10.56 8.60 -2.87
N LEU A 37 10.97 8.02 -1.74
CA LEU A 37 10.08 7.62 -0.66
C LEU A 37 9.15 8.76 -0.18
N PRO A 38 9.62 10.01 0.06
CA PRO A 38 8.73 11.11 0.46
C PRO A 38 7.62 11.39 -0.56
N GLN A 39 7.95 11.36 -1.85
CA GLN A 39 6.98 11.59 -2.92
C GLN A 39 5.96 10.45 -3.00
N ARG A 40 6.42 9.20 -2.90
CA ARG A 40 5.53 8.02 -2.92
C ARG A 40 4.58 8.01 -1.73
N VAL A 41 5.08 8.31 -0.53
CA VAL A 41 4.25 8.43 0.68
C VAL A 41 3.19 9.52 0.50
N MET A 42 3.57 10.69 -0.02
CA MET A 42 2.63 11.79 -0.26
C MET A 42 1.52 11.41 -1.25
N ILE A 43 1.86 10.74 -2.36
CA ILE A 43 0.88 10.27 -3.36
C ILE A 43 -0.09 9.28 -2.71
N ALA A 44 0.44 8.30 -1.98
CA ALA A 44 -0.38 7.29 -1.30
C ALA A 44 -1.32 7.92 -0.25
N GLU A 45 -0.81 8.85 0.58
CA GLU A 45 -1.63 9.58 1.55
C GLU A 45 -2.75 10.36 0.88
N PHE A 46 -2.44 11.07 -0.22
CA PHE A 46 -3.45 11.82 -0.97
C PHE A 46 -4.57 10.93 -1.48
N VAL A 47 -4.24 9.80 -2.10
CA VAL A 47 -5.23 8.87 -2.68
C VAL A 47 -6.05 8.19 -1.58
N LEU A 48 -5.41 7.77 -0.48
CA LEU A 48 -6.10 7.19 0.68
C LEU A 48 -7.06 8.18 1.34
N LEU A 49 -6.65 9.44 1.57
CA LEU A 49 -7.52 10.47 2.13
C LEU A 49 -8.68 10.81 1.21
N LYS A 50 -8.46 10.86 -0.11
CA LYS A 50 -9.52 11.03 -1.10
C LYS A 50 -10.51 9.88 -1.04
N ARG A 51 -10.04 8.63 -0.94
CA ARG A 51 -10.92 7.47 -0.80
C ARG A 51 -11.71 7.52 0.49
N LEU A 52 -11.07 7.81 1.62
CA LEU A 52 -11.73 7.88 2.92
C LEU A 52 -12.91 8.86 2.91
N ARG A 53 -12.73 10.03 2.29
CA ARG A 53 -13.81 11.02 2.10
C ARG A 53 -14.94 10.47 1.21
N ALA A 54 -14.61 9.79 0.11
CA ALA A 54 -15.60 9.24 -0.82
C ALA A 54 -16.49 8.17 -0.16
N ILE A 55 -15.94 7.38 0.77
CA ILE A 55 -16.66 6.29 1.43
C ILE A 55 -17.12 6.62 2.86
N ALA A 56 -16.97 7.87 3.32
CA ALA A 56 -17.21 8.26 4.71
C ALA A 56 -18.62 7.91 5.21
N TYR A 57 -19.64 8.19 4.40
CA TYR A 57 -21.05 7.99 4.74
C TYR A 57 -21.64 6.69 4.20
N ASN A 58 -20.85 5.86 3.51
CA ASN A 58 -21.33 4.60 2.96
C ASN A 58 -21.34 3.52 4.05
N GLN A 59 -22.52 3.08 4.49
CA GLN A 59 -22.64 2.08 5.56
C GLN A 59 -22.05 0.71 5.18
N ASP A 60 -22.04 0.35 3.90
CA ASP A 60 -21.48 -0.92 3.42
C ASP A 60 -19.95 -0.89 3.34
N ALA A 61 -19.34 0.30 3.36
CA ALA A 61 -17.90 0.50 3.23
C ALA A 61 -17.13 0.46 4.56
N ILE A 62 -17.72 -0.05 5.67
CA ILE A 62 -17.04 -0.13 6.98
C ILE A 62 -15.69 -0.86 6.87
N ARG A 63 -15.68 -2.01 6.19
CA ARG A 63 -14.47 -2.81 6.03
C ARG A 63 -13.40 -2.08 5.22
N GLU A 64 -13.80 -1.36 4.18
CA GLU A 64 -12.85 -0.59 3.37
C GLU A 64 -12.29 0.60 4.16
N ARG A 65 -13.12 1.33 4.92
CA ARG A 65 -12.65 2.43 5.79
C ARG A 65 -11.58 1.98 6.76
N GLN A 66 -11.81 0.86 7.45
CA GLN A 66 -10.80 0.29 8.36
C GLN A 66 -9.49 0.00 7.64
N LYS A 67 -9.53 -0.56 6.43
CA LYS A 67 -8.32 -0.83 5.63
C LYS A 67 -7.60 0.45 5.20
N VAL A 68 -8.34 1.50 4.86
CA VAL A 68 -7.78 2.82 4.50
C VAL A 68 -7.14 3.49 5.71
N GLU A 69 -7.78 3.45 6.88
CA GLU A 69 -7.25 3.98 8.14
C GLU A 69 -5.99 3.24 8.60
N ASP A 70 -5.99 1.90 8.51
CA ASP A 70 -4.81 1.07 8.77
C ASP A 70 -3.64 1.45 7.84
N ALA A 71 -3.92 1.64 6.54
CA ALA A 71 -2.92 2.02 5.55
C ALA A 71 -2.31 3.40 5.85
N LEU A 72 -3.14 4.40 6.19
CA LEU A 72 -2.67 5.72 6.60
C LEU A 72 -1.80 5.66 7.85
N SER A 73 -2.17 4.83 8.83
CA SER A 73 -1.37 4.66 10.05
C SER A 73 0.01 4.07 9.74
N LYS A 74 0.10 3.11 8.82
CA LYS A 74 1.36 2.52 8.38
C LYS A 74 2.24 3.50 7.61
N LEU A 75 1.67 4.36 6.75
CA LEU A 75 2.42 5.40 6.05
C LEU A 75 3.03 6.42 7.01
N ARG A 76 2.31 6.79 8.07
CA ARG A 76 2.86 7.66 9.13
C ARG A 76 4.06 7.03 9.85
N LEU A 77 3.98 5.73 10.13
CA LEU A 77 5.11 5.00 10.71
C LEU A 77 6.30 4.96 9.75
N LEU A 78 6.05 4.67 8.47
CA LEU A 78 7.10 4.65 7.43
C LEU A 78 7.84 5.98 7.35
N LYS A 79 7.11 7.11 7.34
CA LYS A 79 7.67 8.46 7.35
C LYS A 79 8.53 8.74 8.59
N ASN A 80 8.10 8.27 9.75
CA ASN A 80 8.86 8.44 10.99
C ASN A 80 10.13 7.58 11.03
N LEU A 81 10.10 6.39 10.42
CA LEU A 81 11.27 5.51 10.31
C LEU A 81 12.28 6.02 9.28
N SER A 82 11.82 6.54 8.14
CA SER A 82 12.70 7.10 7.12
C SER A 82 13.43 8.34 7.62
N CYS A 83 12.77 9.19 8.41
CA CYS A 83 13.41 10.35 9.05
C CYS A 83 14.55 9.95 10.00
N LYS A 84 14.53 8.73 10.56
CA LYS A 84 15.60 8.24 11.44
C LYS A 84 16.81 7.69 10.69
N GLN A 85 16.67 7.30 9.42
CA GLN A 85 17.77 6.75 8.62
C GLN A 85 18.72 7.81 8.05
N GLU A 86 18.31 9.08 8.01
CA GLU A 86 19.16 10.19 7.53
C GLU A 86 20.01 10.85 8.63
N ALA A 87 19.88 10.42 9.89
CA ALA A 87 20.59 11.00 11.04
C ALA A 87 21.74 10.12 11.60
N ALA A 88 22.14 9.08 10.86
CA ALA A 88 23.18 8.13 11.23
C ALA A 88 24.35 8.14 10.24
#